data_AF-A0A6I5NBX8-F1
#
_entry.id   AF-A0A6I5NBX8-F1
#
_cell.length_a   1.000
_cell.length_b   1.000
_cell.length_c   1.000
_cell.angle_alpha   90.00
_cell.angle_beta   90.00
_cell.angle_gamma   90.00
#
_symmetry.space_group_name_H-M   'P 1'
#
loop_
_entity.id
_entity.type
_entity.pdbx_description
1 polymer ?
#
loop_
_entity_poly.entity_id
_entity_poly.type
_entity_poly.pdbx_seq_one_letter_code
_entity_poly.pdbx_strand_id
1 'polypeptide(L)'
;MLSYLLALHFTQAHLLAQTAPSATPAEPEIVVRPQTVRSLPGALDQVPVFNSNSPELIGTPGILLSTFPSAGKAVPEAHLDFAFSQRFDIFAHHVYRAEDPDDLRSMYLSILVHNPSSTPVALEVLAGASYLSQPDAPFIELPAAVSFSPLAPIFAGPGSRAMGDLLQGRRQAIFPPTLTLAPGQSHLLLNQPIPVETLDPPINGRSTLIRLHSSGPVYVASLAQYAATESAAPTLEQWQTLLETAGLATPRDKVPTPIEAMPRQVIYGRVAGVSAGSSWTTAVTRSLATLVVCG
;
A
#
# COMPACT_ATOMS: atom_id res chain seq x y z
N MET A 1 64.20 -64.34 6.60
CA MET A 1 63.32 -65.41 6.10
C MET A 1 62.17 -65.56 7.09
N LEU A 2 60.95 -65.60 6.56
CA LEU A 2 59.66 -65.86 7.22
C LEU A 2 59.08 -64.79 8.15
N SER A 3 58.33 -63.91 7.47
CA SER A 3 57.16 -63.17 7.93
C SER A 3 56.13 -64.07 8.63
N TYR A 4 55.54 -63.60 9.73
CA TYR A 4 54.21 -64.02 10.16
C TYR A 4 53.39 -62.78 10.53
N LEU A 5 52.28 -62.61 9.81
CA LEU A 5 51.31 -61.54 9.92
C LEU A 5 50.55 -61.63 11.26
N LEU A 6 50.49 -60.52 12.00
CA LEU A 6 49.50 -60.31 13.04
C LEU A 6 48.25 -59.70 12.37
N ALA A 7 47.20 -60.49 12.17
CA ALA A 7 45.93 -59.99 11.66
C ALA A 7 45.16 -59.28 12.79
N LEU A 8 45.28 -57.95 12.87
CA LEU A 8 44.37 -57.13 13.67
C LEU A 8 42.95 -57.22 13.11
N HIS A 9 42.04 -57.80 13.88
CA HIS A 9 40.61 -57.74 13.58
C HIS A 9 40.09 -56.35 13.96
N PHE A 10 39.91 -55.47 12.98
CA PHE A 10 39.11 -54.27 13.15
C PHE A 10 37.64 -54.65 13.02
N THR A 11 36.93 -54.76 14.14
CA THR A 11 35.47 -54.73 14.17
C THR A 11 35.02 -53.31 13.84
N GLN A 12 34.62 -53.07 12.59
CA GLN A 12 33.85 -51.88 12.24
C GLN A 12 32.50 -51.93 12.96
N ALA A 13 32.37 -51.16 14.04
CA ALA A 13 31.07 -50.85 14.60
C ALA A 13 30.32 -49.96 13.58
N HIS A 14 29.40 -50.54 12.83
CA HIS A 14 28.43 -49.76 12.08
C HIS A 14 27.53 -49.01 13.08
N LEU A 15 27.79 -47.72 13.29
CA LEU A 15 26.78 -46.83 13.85
C LEU A 15 25.62 -46.77 12.84
N LEU A 16 24.57 -47.54 13.11
CA LEU A 16 23.25 -47.28 12.53
C LEU A 16 22.81 -45.92 13.09
N ALA A 17 22.87 -44.88 12.26
CA ALA A 17 22.20 -43.62 12.56
C ALA A 17 20.70 -43.93 12.68
N GLN A 18 20.19 -43.97 13.91
CA GLN A 18 18.76 -43.98 14.15
C GLN A 18 18.22 -42.64 13.68
N THR A 19 17.48 -42.65 12.57
CA THR A 19 16.66 -41.51 12.17
C THR A 19 15.65 -41.28 13.27
N ALA A 20 15.79 -40.17 14.00
CA ALA A 20 14.81 -39.75 14.99
C ALA A 20 13.44 -39.65 14.29
N PRO A 21 12.35 -40.16 14.89
CA PRO A 21 11.02 -39.96 14.35
C PRO A 21 10.75 -38.47 14.26
N SER A 22 10.34 -38.01 13.07
CA SER A 22 9.96 -36.63 12.83
C SER A 22 8.86 -36.25 13.82
N ALA A 23 9.17 -35.39 14.78
CA ALA A 23 8.21 -34.94 15.78
C ALA A 23 7.06 -34.26 15.05
N THR A 24 5.85 -34.81 15.22
CA THR A 24 4.63 -34.14 14.76
C THR A 24 4.61 -32.74 15.39
N PRO A 25 4.47 -31.65 14.61
CA PRO A 25 4.42 -30.31 15.17
C PRO A 25 3.31 -30.26 16.23
N ALA A 26 3.67 -29.88 17.46
CA ALA A 26 2.72 -29.73 18.55
C ALA A 26 1.60 -28.78 18.09
N GLU A 27 0.35 -29.16 18.36
CA GLU A 27 -0.79 -28.33 18.01
C GLU A 27 -0.68 -26.99 18.76
N PRO A 28 -0.79 -25.83 18.08
CA PRO A 28 -0.59 -24.55 18.72
C PRO A 28 -1.60 -24.35 19.85
N GLU A 29 -1.11 -24.02 21.04
CA GLU A 29 -1.93 -23.71 22.19
C GLU A 29 -2.75 -22.44 21.93
N ILE A 30 -4.08 -22.57 21.84
CA ILE A 30 -4.98 -21.43 21.67
C ILE A 30 -5.22 -20.79 23.04
N VAL A 31 -4.52 -19.69 23.32
CA VAL A 31 -4.74 -18.88 24.52
C VAL A 31 -5.89 -17.90 24.29
N VAL A 32 -7.09 -18.22 24.77
CA VAL A 32 -8.24 -17.30 24.75
C VAL A 32 -8.16 -16.37 25.95
N ARG A 33 -7.99 -15.07 25.70
CA ARG A 33 -8.11 -14.03 26.73
C ARG A 33 -9.41 -13.25 26.53
N PRO A 34 -10.38 -13.31 27.48
CA PRO A 34 -11.59 -12.50 27.40
C PRO A 34 -11.23 -11.02 27.39
N GLN A 35 -11.70 -10.29 26.37
CA GLN A 35 -11.56 -8.84 26.28
C GLN A 35 -12.95 -8.22 26.10
N THR A 36 -13.19 -7.08 26.75
CA THR A 36 -14.39 -6.29 26.49
C THR A 36 -14.13 -5.41 25.26
N VAL A 37 -14.77 -5.72 24.14
CA VAL A 37 -14.81 -4.82 22.98
C VAL A 37 -15.94 -3.82 23.20
N ARG A 38 -15.61 -2.53 23.26
CA ARG A 38 -16.60 -1.44 23.36
C ARG A 38 -16.71 -0.76 22.00
N SER A 39 -17.94 -0.46 21.58
CA SER A 39 -18.15 0.36 20.38
C SER A 39 -17.50 1.73 20.57
N LEU A 40 -16.73 2.16 19.57
CA LEU A 40 -16.29 3.55 19.48
C LEU A 40 -17.53 4.42 19.23
N PRO A 41 -17.80 5.46 20.04
CA PRO A 41 -18.87 6.40 19.73
C PRO A 41 -18.54 7.16 18.44
N GLY A 42 -19.54 7.73 17.79
CA GLY A 42 -19.39 8.46 16.53
C GLY A 42 -19.67 7.62 15.30
N ALA A 43 -19.32 8.16 14.14
CA ALA A 43 -19.49 7.49 12.85
C ALA A 43 -18.40 7.93 11.88
N LEU A 44 -18.16 7.10 10.89
CA LEU A 44 -17.39 7.44 9.71
C LEU A 44 -18.23 8.38 8.83
N ASP A 45 -17.59 9.38 8.21
CA ASP A 45 -18.25 10.20 7.20
C ASP A 45 -18.60 9.40 5.93
N GLN A 46 -19.16 10.06 4.93
CA GLN A 46 -19.55 9.45 3.65
C GLN A 46 -18.65 9.89 2.50
N VAL A 47 -17.48 10.46 2.79
CA VAL A 47 -16.55 10.95 1.77
C VAL A 47 -15.99 9.74 0.99
N PRO A 48 -16.15 9.67 -0.34
CA PRO A 48 -15.56 8.59 -1.13
C PRO A 48 -14.04 8.61 -1.05
N VAL A 49 -13.44 7.43 -0.93
CA VAL A 49 -11.99 7.24 -0.89
C VAL A 49 -11.58 6.27 -1.98
N PHE A 50 -10.73 6.73 -2.90
CA PHE A 50 -10.01 5.89 -3.85
C PHE A 50 -8.88 5.19 -3.11
N ASN A 51 -8.95 3.87 -2.94
CA ASN A 51 -7.94 3.09 -2.21
C ASN A 51 -7.17 2.20 -3.18
N SER A 52 -5.91 2.49 -3.44
CA SER A 52 -5.03 1.70 -4.30
C SER A 52 -3.90 1.11 -3.47
N ASN A 53 -4.10 -0.10 -2.95
CA ASN A 53 -3.10 -0.83 -2.19
C ASN A 53 -3.16 -2.34 -2.50
N SER A 54 -3.63 -2.69 -3.70
CA SER A 54 -3.55 -4.05 -4.19
C SER A 54 -3.10 -4.01 -5.66
N PRO A 55 -2.07 -4.79 -6.06
CA PRO A 55 -1.16 -5.47 -5.13
C PRO A 55 -0.37 -4.47 -4.29
N GLU A 56 0.07 -4.84 -3.09
CA GLU A 56 1.08 -4.01 -2.41
C GLU A 56 2.41 -4.08 -3.15
N LEU A 57 2.92 -5.28 -3.40
CA LEU A 57 4.16 -5.48 -4.16
C LEU A 57 3.85 -5.53 -5.66
N ILE A 58 4.29 -4.51 -6.39
CA ILE A 58 4.11 -4.44 -7.84
C ILE A 58 5.11 -5.38 -8.50
N GLY A 59 4.60 -6.42 -9.16
CA GLY A 59 5.42 -7.33 -9.97
C GLY A 59 5.51 -6.93 -11.43
N THR A 60 4.43 -6.41 -12.01
CA THR A 60 4.37 -6.03 -13.43
C THR A 60 3.69 -4.67 -13.64
N PRO A 61 4.04 -3.94 -14.71
CA PRO A 61 3.30 -2.75 -15.14
C PRO A 61 1.82 -3.05 -15.39
N GLY A 62 0.96 -2.08 -15.13
CA GLY A 62 -0.47 -2.21 -15.37
C GLY A 62 -1.32 -1.26 -14.52
N ILE A 63 -2.63 -1.51 -14.55
CA ILE A 63 -3.61 -0.77 -13.74
C ILE A 63 -3.56 -1.27 -12.30
N LEU A 64 -3.31 -0.38 -11.34
CA LEU A 64 -3.38 -0.71 -9.91
C LEU A 64 -4.84 -0.59 -9.43
N LEU A 65 -5.51 0.49 -9.88
CA LEU A 65 -6.94 0.73 -9.71
C LEU A 65 -7.42 1.75 -10.74
N SER A 66 -8.59 1.56 -11.34
CA SER A 66 -9.20 2.53 -12.26
C SER A 66 -10.68 2.71 -11.97
N THR A 67 -11.14 3.95 -11.90
CA THR A 67 -12.57 4.27 -11.85
C THR A 67 -13.15 4.77 -13.15
N PHE A 68 -12.36 4.70 -14.24
CA PHE A 68 -12.86 5.02 -15.58
C PHE A 68 -14.02 4.10 -15.98
N PRO A 69 -14.85 4.49 -16.95
CA PRO A 69 -15.83 3.60 -17.54
C PRO A 69 -15.14 2.43 -18.26
N SER A 70 -15.79 1.27 -18.24
CA SER A 70 -15.32 0.07 -18.93
C SER A 70 -15.52 0.12 -20.44
N ALA A 71 -16.43 0.97 -20.93
CA ALA A 71 -16.73 1.12 -22.34
C ALA A 71 -15.50 1.61 -23.14
N GLY A 72 -15.16 0.88 -24.19
CA GLY A 72 -14.02 1.20 -25.08
C GLY A 72 -12.66 0.74 -24.58
N LYS A 73 -12.57 0.13 -23.39
CA LYS A 73 -11.32 -0.39 -22.80
C LYS A 73 -11.02 -1.79 -23.32
N ALA A 74 -9.74 -2.11 -23.49
CA ALA A 74 -9.31 -3.44 -23.93
C ALA A 74 -9.57 -4.53 -22.88
N VAL A 75 -9.52 -4.17 -21.59
CA VAL A 75 -9.79 -5.07 -20.45
C VAL A 75 -10.88 -4.44 -19.56
N PRO A 76 -12.17 -4.55 -19.93
CA PRO A 76 -13.28 -3.87 -19.28
C PRO A 76 -13.36 -4.09 -17.75
N GLU A 77 -13.01 -5.29 -17.29
CA GLU A 77 -13.04 -5.69 -15.87
C GLU A 77 -12.00 -4.99 -14.98
N ALA A 78 -11.01 -4.31 -15.58
CA ALA A 78 -10.02 -3.53 -14.83
C ALA A 78 -10.54 -2.15 -14.36
N HIS A 79 -11.80 -1.82 -14.68
CA HIS A 79 -12.37 -0.49 -14.55
C HIS A 79 -13.69 -0.52 -13.75
N LEU A 80 -13.79 0.33 -12.71
CA LEU A 80 -14.91 0.32 -11.77
C LEU A 80 -16.11 1.19 -12.18
N ASP A 81 -15.97 2.04 -13.20
CA ASP A 81 -17.01 2.97 -13.64
C ASP A 81 -17.61 3.81 -12.49
N PHE A 82 -16.75 4.58 -11.81
CA PHE A 82 -17.12 5.41 -10.67
C PHE A 82 -16.58 6.84 -10.83
N ALA A 83 -17.49 7.81 -10.96
CA ALA A 83 -17.13 9.23 -11.01
C ALA A 83 -17.06 9.82 -9.60
N PHE A 84 -15.92 10.42 -9.24
CA PHE A 84 -15.82 11.27 -8.06
C PHE A 84 -16.35 12.66 -8.36
N SER A 85 -16.93 13.32 -7.36
CA SER A 85 -17.36 14.72 -7.43
C SER A 85 -17.37 15.29 -6.01
N GLN A 86 -17.31 16.62 -5.88
CA GLN A 86 -17.22 17.30 -4.59
C GLN A 86 -16.01 16.78 -3.78
N ARG A 87 -16.20 16.51 -2.48
CA ARG A 87 -15.14 16.07 -1.58
C ARG A 87 -14.85 14.57 -1.76
N PHE A 88 -13.60 14.22 -2.04
CA PHE A 88 -13.12 12.84 -2.06
C PHE A 88 -11.64 12.76 -1.70
N ASP A 89 -11.18 11.57 -1.31
CA ASP A 89 -9.78 11.33 -0.95
C ASP A 89 -9.15 10.25 -1.83
N ILE A 90 -7.82 10.30 -1.94
CA ILE A 90 -7.01 9.28 -2.59
C ILE A 90 -6.01 8.74 -1.58
N PHE A 91 -6.00 7.43 -1.43
CA PHE A 91 -4.96 6.66 -0.76
C PHE A 91 -4.31 5.72 -1.78
N ALA A 92 -2.99 5.80 -1.92
CA ALA A 92 -2.21 4.85 -2.70
C ALA A 92 -0.99 4.40 -1.90
N HIS A 93 -0.76 3.10 -1.82
CA HIS A 93 0.44 2.53 -1.21
C HIS A 93 0.90 1.33 -2.03
N HIS A 94 2.13 1.40 -2.51
CA HIS A 94 2.74 0.29 -3.22
C HIS A 94 4.24 0.20 -2.92
N VAL A 95 4.74 -1.02 -3.03
CA VAL A 95 6.12 -1.42 -2.86
C VAL A 95 6.61 -1.97 -4.20
N TYR A 96 7.86 -1.70 -4.51
CA TYR A 96 8.56 -2.28 -5.65
C TYR A 96 9.88 -2.89 -5.18
N ARG A 97 10.17 -4.08 -5.71
CA ARG A 97 11.43 -4.79 -5.51
C ARG A 97 11.95 -5.17 -6.89
N ALA A 98 13.18 -4.78 -7.21
CA ALA A 98 13.85 -5.33 -8.38
C ALA A 98 14.26 -6.79 -8.07
N GLU A 99 13.80 -7.74 -8.89
CA GLU A 99 14.19 -9.14 -8.78
C GLU A 99 15.46 -9.45 -9.56
N ASP A 100 15.67 -8.75 -10.68
CA ASP A 100 16.85 -8.87 -11.51
C ASP A 100 17.90 -7.84 -11.03
N PRO A 101 19.07 -8.28 -10.53
CA PRO A 101 20.13 -7.37 -10.09
C PRO A 101 20.73 -6.55 -11.25
N ASP A 102 20.55 -6.97 -12.51
CA ASP A 102 21.01 -6.25 -13.69
C ASP A 102 19.95 -5.25 -14.22
N ASP A 103 18.71 -5.31 -13.73
CA ASP A 103 17.62 -4.37 -14.07
C ASP A 103 17.04 -3.70 -12.81
N LEU A 104 17.71 -2.62 -12.38
CA LEU A 104 17.32 -1.84 -11.21
C LEU A 104 16.44 -0.63 -11.55
N ARG A 105 15.73 -0.68 -12.69
CA ARG A 105 14.91 0.45 -13.15
C ARG A 105 13.85 0.83 -12.12
N SER A 106 13.68 2.13 -11.90
CA SER A 106 12.61 2.64 -11.05
C SER A 106 11.22 2.23 -11.55
N MET A 107 10.35 1.78 -10.65
CA MET A 107 8.91 1.65 -10.92
C MET A 107 8.23 3.01 -10.74
N TYR A 108 7.61 3.56 -11.78
CA TYR A 108 6.83 4.78 -11.67
C TYR A 108 5.40 4.51 -11.24
N LEU A 109 4.88 5.36 -10.36
CA LEU A 109 3.47 5.45 -10.01
C LEU A 109 2.87 6.72 -10.56
N SER A 110 1.70 6.60 -11.20
CA SER A 110 0.88 7.75 -11.54
C SER A 110 -0.46 7.75 -10.80
N ILE A 111 -1.00 8.96 -10.64
CA ILE A 111 -2.40 9.22 -10.36
C ILE A 111 -2.89 10.11 -11.49
N LEU A 112 -3.66 9.53 -12.41
CA LEU A 112 -4.25 10.23 -13.54
C LEU A 112 -5.68 10.63 -13.18
N VAL A 113 -6.03 11.89 -13.41
CA VAL A 113 -7.39 12.42 -13.27
C VAL A 113 -7.93 12.83 -14.63
N HIS A 114 -9.22 12.61 -14.87
CA HIS A 114 -9.86 12.93 -16.15
C HIS A 114 -11.21 13.60 -15.93
N ASN A 115 -11.47 14.67 -16.70
CA ASN A 115 -12.76 15.34 -16.76
C ASN A 115 -13.60 14.76 -17.91
N PRO A 116 -14.66 13.96 -17.62
CA PRO A 116 -15.52 13.40 -18.65
C PRO A 116 -16.59 14.37 -19.16
N SER A 117 -16.72 15.55 -18.56
CA SER A 117 -17.79 16.50 -18.88
C SER A 117 -17.45 17.40 -20.08
N SER A 118 -18.47 18.04 -20.63
CA SER A 118 -18.36 19.04 -21.70
C SER A 118 -18.01 20.45 -21.18
N THR A 119 -17.83 20.60 -19.87
CA THR A 119 -17.49 21.88 -19.21
C THR A 119 -16.18 21.76 -18.44
N PRO A 120 -15.43 22.86 -18.22
CA PRO A 120 -14.25 22.82 -17.37
C PRO A 120 -14.58 22.38 -15.93
N VAL A 121 -13.71 21.57 -15.32
CA VAL A 121 -13.79 21.14 -13.93
C VAL A 121 -12.59 21.66 -13.15
N ALA A 122 -12.84 22.35 -12.04
CA ALA A 122 -11.82 22.76 -11.09
C ALA A 122 -11.61 21.67 -10.05
N LEU A 123 -10.36 21.24 -9.88
CA LEU A 123 -9.93 20.28 -8.88
C LEU A 123 -8.98 20.98 -7.90
N GLU A 124 -9.38 21.06 -6.64
CA GLU A 124 -8.61 21.65 -5.54
C GLU A 124 -7.94 20.54 -4.72
N VAL A 125 -6.63 20.68 -4.45
CA VAL A 125 -5.88 19.82 -3.54
C VAL A 125 -5.83 20.50 -2.17
N LEU A 126 -6.66 20.01 -1.26
CA LEU A 126 -6.81 20.56 0.09
C LEU A 126 -5.64 20.19 0.99
N ALA A 127 -5.14 18.96 0.85
CA ALA A 127 -3.96 18.45 1.52
C ALA A 127 -3.38 17.31 0.68
N GLY A 128 -2.09 17.05 0.77
CA GLY A 128 -1.48 16.00 -0.04
C GLY A 128 -0.03 15.74 0.32
N ALA A 129 0.30 14.47 0.54
CA ALA A 129 1.66 14.05 0.83
C ALA A 129 1.97 12.71 0.14
N SER A 130 3.18 12.60 -0.43
CA SER A 130 3.75 11.37 -0.94
C SER A 130 5.15 11.20 -0.37
N TYR A 131 5.47 10.02 0.16
CA TYR A 131 6.77 9.73 0.74
C TYR A 131 7.25 8.34 0.36
N LEU A 132 8.55 8.21 0.11
CA LEU A 132 9.23 6.93 0.00
C LEU A 132 9.46 6.30 1.39
N SER A 133 9.58 4.98 1.48
CA SER A 133 10.11 4.36 2.69
C SER A 133 11.60 4.68 2.85
N GLN A 134 12.33 4.87 1.75
CA GLN A 134 13.73 5.28 1.77
C GLN A 134 13.99 6.32 0.66
N PRO A 135 14.67 7.45 0.93
CA PRO A 135 15.23 7.88 2.22
C PRO A 135 14.22 8.64 3.10
N ASP A 136 13.03 8.94 2.58
CA ASP A 136 12.10 9.90 3.19
C ASP A 136 11.60 9.48 4.57
N ALA A 137 11.12 8.25 4.72
CA ALA A 137 10.43 7.82 5.93
C ALA A 137 10.74 6.35 6.24
N PRO A 138 11.91 6.03 6.81
CA PRO A 138 12.29 4.65 7.12
C PRO A 138 11.35 4.04 8.15
N PHE A 139 11.18 2.72 8.04
CA PHE A 139 10.52 1.94 9.07
C PHE A 139 11.43 1.85 10.28
N ILE A 140 11.00 2.44 11.39
CA ILE A 140 11.72 2.45 12.66
C ILE A 140 10.78 2.04 13.79
N GLU A 141 11.33 1.49 14.85
CA GLU A 141 10.59 1.27 16.08
C GLU A 141 10.42 2.60 16.83
N LEU A 142 9.21 2.87 17.31
CA LEU A 142 8.91 4.02 18.16
C LEU A 142 8.50 3.54 19.56
N PRO A 143 8.77 4.32 20.61
CA PRO A 143 8.18 4.08 21.92
C PRO A 143 6.65 3.98 21.85
N ALA A 144 6.05 3.24 22.79
CA ALA A 144 4.60 3.04 22.85
C ALA A 144 3.78 4.35 22.92
N ALA A 145 4.38 5.42 23.44
CA ALA A 145 3.81 6.76 23.41
C ALA A 145 4.89 7.78 23.03
N VAL A 146 4.57 8.62 22.06
CA VAL A 146 5.42 9.74 21.63
C VAL A 146 4.61 11.03 21.67
N SER A 147 5.23 12.10 22.16
CA SER A 147 4.59 13.41 22.11
C SER A 147 4.63 13.93 20.68
N PHE A 148 3.47 14.27 20.13
CA PHE A 148 3.40 14.86 18.80
C PHE A 148 3.90 16.31 18.82
N SER A 149 4.72 16.69 17.83
CA SER A 149 5.14 18.07 17.59
C SER A 149 4.99 18.43 16.10
N PRO A 150 4.25 19.50 15.76
CA PRO A 150 4.17 19.99 14.39
C PRO A 150 5.53 20.38 13.79
N LEU A 151 6.45 20.87 14.63
CA LEU A 151 7.79 21.33 14.20
C LEU A 151 8.81 20.20 14.12
N ALA A 152 8.56 19.09 14.83
CA ALA A 152 9.41 17.91 14.85
C ALA A 152 8.53 16.66 14.64
N PRO A 153 8.11 16.40 13.39
CA PRO A 153 7.21 15.30 13.10
C PRO A 153 7.90 13.96 13.42
N ILE A 154 7.20 13.10 14.15
CA ILE A 154 7.63 11.74 14.49
C ILE A 154 6.82 10.77 13.62
N PHE A 155 7.50 9.83 12.96
CA PHE A 155 6.90 8.85 12.07
C PHE A 155 7.71 7.54 12.07
N ALA A 156 7.04 6.44 11.74
CA ALA A 156 7.60 5.09 11.66
C ALA A 156 7.25 4.47 10.30
N GLY A 157 7.70 5.09 9.22
CA GLY A 157 7.35 4.69 7.87
C GLY A 157 6.52 5.73 7.09
N PRO A 158 6.42 5.57 5.77
CA PRO A 158 5.88 6.58 4.87
C PRO A 158 4.39 6.85 5.07
N GLY A 159 3.59 5.84 5.42
CA GLY A 159 2.16 6.00 5.71
C GLY A 159 1.89 6.93 6.89
N SER A 160 2.61 6.72 8.01
CA SER A 160 2.48 7.58 9.20
C SER A 160 2.98 9.00 8.95
N ARG A 161 4.07 9.16 8.17
CA ARG A 161 4.59 10.48 7.78
C ARG A 161 3.58 11.23 6.91
N ALA A 162 3.04 10.58 5.88
CA ALA A 162 2.05 11.17 4.98
C ALA A 162 0.76 11.54 5.74
N MET A 163 0.28 10.66 6.62
CA MET A 163 -0.90 10.94 7.44
C MET A 163 -0.66 12.10 8.42
N GLY A 164 0.52 12.17 9.04
CA GLY A 164 0.90 13.29 9.92
C GLY A 164 0.79 14.65 9.23
N ASP A 165 1.21 14.74 7.97
CA ASP A 165 1.06 15.96 7.17
C ASP A 165 -0.40 16.21 6.76
N LEU A 166 -1.13 15.16 6.37
CA LEU A 166 -2.53 15.26 5.98
C LEU A 166 -3.43 15.75 7.13
N LEU A 167 -3.20 15.26 8.36
CA LEU A 167 -3.93 15.68 9.56
C LEU A 167 -3.68 17.15 9.92
N GLN A 168 -2.52 17.69 9.54
CA GLN A 168 -2.17 19.10 9.70
C GLN A 168 -2.65 19.97 8.53
N GLY A 169 -3.35 19.40 7.55
CA GLY A 169 -3.79 20.11 6.35
C GLY A 169 -2.64 20.55 5.43
N ARG A 170 -1.49 19.86 5.50
CA ARG A 170 -0.32 20.21 4.68
C ARG A 170 -0.45 19.65 3.27
N ARG A 171 0.08 20.41 2.32
CA ARG A 171 0.21 20.02 0.91
C ARG A 171 1.66 20.15 0.48
N GLN A 172 2.25 19.06 0.01
CA GLN A 172 3.58 19.07 -0.60
C GLN A 172 3.57 19.84 -1.93
N ALA A 173 4.72 20.43 -2.28
CA ALA A 173 4.89 21.20 -3.51
C ALA A 173 4.68 20.38 -4.80
N ILE A 174 4.81 19.05 -4.74
CA ILE A 174 4.55 18.16 -5.87
C ILE A 174 3.07 18.15 -6.31
N PHE A 175 2.15 18.57 -5.45
CA PHE A 175 0.74 18.68 -5.77
C PHE A 175 0.39 20.14 -6.03
N PRO A 176 -0.22 20.51 -7.17
CA PRO A 176 -0.71 21.87 -7.38
C PRO A 176 -1.84 22.19 -6.39
N PRO A 177 -2.00 23.43 -5.91
CA PRO A 177 -3.13 23.79 -5.05
C PRO A 177 -4.48 23.64 -5.76
N THR A 178 -4.51 24.01 -7.04
CA THR A 178 -5.69 23.93 -7.90
C THR A 178 -5.27 23.57 -9.31
N LEU A 179 -6.13 22.83 -9.99
CA LEU A 179 -6.00 22.43 -11.38
C LEU A 179 -7.35 22.66 -12.08
N THR A 180 -7.33 23.28 -13.26
CA THR A 180 -8.52 23.35 -14.12
C THR A 180 -8.37 22.35 -15.26
N LEU A 181 -9.26 21.36 -15.31
CA LEU A 181 -9.36 20.38 -16.37
C LEU A 181 -10.35 20.88 -17.43
N ALA A 182 -9.88 21.13 -18.64
CA ALA A 182 -10.75 21.41 -19.79
C ALA A 182 -11.68 20.21 -20.09
N PRO A 183 -12.74 20.40 -20.89
CA PRO A 183 -13.61 19.30 -21.31
C PRO A 183 -12.81 18.14 -21.93
N GLY A 184 -13.02 16.91 -21.46
CA GLY A 184 -12.32 15.72 -21.94
C GLY A 184 -10.82 15.65 -21.58
N GLN A 185 -10.30 16.59 -20.79
CA GLN A 185 -8.88 16.64 -20.48
C GLN A 185 -8.50 15.65 -19.37
N SER A 186 -7.34 15.02 -19.56
CA SER A 186 -6.63 14.25 -18.52
C SER A 186 -5.42 15.02 -18.00
N HIS A 187 -5.07 14.79 -16.74
CA HIS A 187 -3.88 15.36 -16.10
C HIS A 187 -3.24 14.36 -15.14
N LEU A 188 -1.92 14.45 -14.96
CA LEU A 188 -1.17 13.65 -13.98
C LEU A 188 -1.11 14.41 -12.66
N LEU A 189 -1.96 14.04 -11.70
CA LEU A 189 -1.91 14.59 -10.34
C LEU A 189 -0.67 14.08 -9.58
N LEU A 190 -0.18 12.88 -9.93
CA LEU A 190 1.08 12.31 -9.47
C LEU A 190 1.76 11.61 -10.65
N ASN A 191 3.08 11.73 -10.74
CA ASN A 191 3.92 10.95 -11.64
C ASN A 191 5.32 10.82 -11.01
N GLN A 192 5.51 9.84 -10.13
CA GLN A 192 6.67 9.78 -9.23
C GLN A 192 7.29 8.37 -9.20
N PRO A 193 8.63 8.25 -9.12
CA PRO A 193 9.32 6.96 -9.09
C PRO A 193 9.26 6.30 -7.70
N ILE A 194 9.46 4.99 -7.68
CA ILE A 194 9.90 4.16 -6.56
C ILE A 194 11.31 3.67 -6.92
N PRO A 195 12.36 4.43 -6.57
CA PRO A 195 13.74 4.08 -6.91
C PRO A 195 14.26 2.98 -5.99
N VAL A 196 15.03 2.05 -6.57
CA VAL A 196 15.62 0.90 -5.85
C VAL A 196 17.11 0.71 -6.13
N GLU A 197 17.66 1.37 -7.16
CA GLU A 197 19.05 1.20 -7.63
C GLU A 197 20.11 1.35 -6.53
N THR A 198 19.90 2.27 -5.58
CA THR A 198 20.87 2.57 -4.51
C THR A 198 20.62 1.79 -3.21
N LEU A 199 19.68 0.85 -3.21
CA LEU A 199 19.23 0.14 -2.00
C LEU A 199 19.69 -1.32 -2.01
N ASP A 200 20.07 -1.81 -0.84
CA ASP A 200 20.40 -3.22 -0.61
C ASP A 200 19.60 -3.76 0.60
N PRO A 201 18.61 -4.66 0.40
CA PRO A 201 18.13 -5.16 -0.90
C PRO A 201 17.42 -4.06 -1.72
N PRO A 202 17.28 -4.21 -3.06
CA PRO A 202 16.68 -3.22 -3.94
C PRO A 202 15.15 -3.18 -3.82
N ILE A 203 14.67 -2.71 -2.67
CA ILE A 203 13.25 -2.60 -2.33
C ILE A 203 12.92 -1.25 -1.73
N ASN A 204 11.85 -0.64 -2.23
CA ASN A 204 11.35 0.64 -1.73
C ASN A 204 9.82 0.66 -1.84
N GLY A 205 9.18 1.56 -1.09
CA GLY A 205 7.74 1.75 -1.17
C GLY A 205 7.37 3.22 -1.19
N ARG A 206 6.23 3.56 -1.79
CA ARG A 206 5.69 4.91 -1.81
C ARG A 206 4.29 4.91 -1.22
N SER A 207 4.06 5.78 -0.24
CA SER A 207 2.72 6.03 0.31
C SER A 207 2.28 7.43 -0.09
N THR A 208 1.08 7.54 -0.64
CA THR A 208 0.47 8.78 -1.10
C THR A 208 -0.92 8.93 -0.52
N LEU A 209 -1.20 10.09 0.08
CA LEU A 209 -2.50 10.49 0.60
C LEU A 209 -2.83 11.87 0.07
N ILE A 210 -4.04 12.05 -0.47
CA ILE A 210 -4.49 13.32 -1.05
C ILE A 210 -5.95 13.58 -0.66
N ARG A 211 -6.24 14.79 -0.22
CA ARG A 211 -7.59 15.31 0.03
C ARG A 211 -7.96 16.29 -1.07
N LEU A 212 -9.06 16.02 -1.77
CA LEU A 212 -9.47 16.75 -2.97
C LEU A 212 -10.90 17.30 -2.87
N HIS A 213 -11.15 18.39 -3.56
CA HIS A 213 -12.48 18.88 -3.87
C HIS A 213 -12.61 19.12 -5.37
N SER A 214 -13.63 18.55 -6.02
CA SER A 214 -13.90 18.73 -7.44
C SER A 214 -15.21 19.49 -7.67
N SER A 215 -15.20 20.48 -8.56
CA SER A 215 -16.40 21.22 -8.95
C SER A 215 -17.34 20.44 -9.87
N GLY A 216 -16.94 19.25 -10.33
CA GLY A 216 -17.70 18.40 -11.23
C GLY A 216 -17.20 16.94 -11.23
N PRO A 217 -17.79 16.07 -12.05
CA PRO A 217 -17.36 14.67 -12.11
C PRO A 217 -15.93 14.54 -12.61
N VAL A 218 -15.16 13.64 -12.02
CA VAL A 218 -13.82 13.22 -12.49
C VAL A 218 -13.63 11.72 -12.31
N TYR A 219 -12.92 11.10 -13.25
CA TYR A 219 -12.42 9.73 -13.12
C TYR A 219 -10.97 9.74 -12.66
N VAL A 220 -10.58 8.72 -11.88
CA VAL A 220 -9.23 8.60 -11.31
C VAL A 220 -8.69 7.21 -11.63
N ALA A 221 -7.41 7.15 -11.99
CA ALA A 221 -6.69 5.89 -12.12
C ALA A 221 -5.32 5.99 -11.45
N SER A 222 -4.92 4.89 -10.80
CA SER A 222 -3.55 4.68 -10.34
C SER A 222 -2.92 3.56 -11.16
N LEU A 223 -1.75 3.85 -11.73
CA LEU A 223 -1.09 3.01 -12.71
C LEU A 223 0.39 2.86 -12.34
N ALA A 224 0.97 1.73 -12.73
CA ALA A 224 2.39 1.44 -12.54
C ALA A 224 3.05 1.09 -13.88
N GLN A 225 4.24 1.62 -14.14
CA GLN A 225 5.10 1.15 -15.23
C GLN A 225 6.57 1.42 -14.94
N TYR A 226 7.47 0.66 -15.56
CA TYR A 226 8.90 0.91 -15.48
C TYR A 226 9.27 2.24 -16.12
N ALA A 227 10.27 2.91 -15.55
CA ALA A 227 10.94 4.01 -16.23
C ALA A 227 11.55 3.52 -17.56
N ALA A 228 11.48 4.35 -18.61
CA ALA A 228 12.25 4.06 -19.83
C ALA A 228 13.76 4.18 -19.54
N THR A 229 14.12 5.17 -18.74
CA THR A 229 15.44 5.39 -18.12
C THR A 229 15.22 6.06 -16.75
N GLU A 230 16.20 6.00 -15.84
CA GLU A 230 16.06 6.59 -14.49
C GLU A 230 15.68 8.08 -14.49
N SER A 231 16.12 8.83 -15.52
CA SER A 231 15.84 10.27 -15.64
C SER A 231 14.56 10.61 -16.41
N ALA A 232 13.86 9.61 -16.97
CA ALA A 232 12.72 9.82 -17.86
C ALA A 232 11.41 9.30 -17.24
N ALA A 233 10.68 10.22 -16.60
CA ALA A 233 9.32 9.94 -16.14
C ALA A 233 8.37 9.64 -17.32
N PRO A 234 7.46 8.65 -17.22
CA PRO A 234 6.52 8.37 -18.29
C PRO A 234 5.59 9.54 -18.58
N THR A 235 5.26 9.76 -19.86
CA THR A 235 4.41 10.87 -20.31
C THR A 235 2.93 10.60 -20.05
N LEU A 236 2.10 11.65 -20.11
CA LEU A 236 0.65 11.51 -20.02
C LEU A 236 0.11 10.55 -21.10
N GLU A 237 0.61 10.64 -22.33
CA GLU A 237 0.20 9.78 -23.44
C GLU A 237 0.52 8.30 -23.18
N GLN A 238 1.69 8.00 -22.60
CA GLN A 238 2.06 6.63 -22.21
C GLN A 238 1.13 6.10 -21.12
N TRP A 239 0.79 6.93 -20.12
CA TRP A 239 -0.18 6.55 -19.07
C TRP A 239 -1.58 6.32 -19.62
N GLN A 240 -2.05 7.18 -20.53
CA GLN A 240 -3.35 7.00 -21.18
C GLN A 240 -3.36 5.72 -22.02
N THR A 241 -2.30 5.46 -22.79
CA THR A 241 -2.17 4.22 -23.57
C THR A 241 -2.25 2.98 -22.68
N LEU A 242 -1.50 2.96 -21.56
CA LEU A 242 -1.58 1.89 -20.57
C LEU A 242 -3.00 1.75 -19.99
N LEU A 243 -3.65 2.85 -19.64
CA LEU A 243 -5.02 2.85 -19.12
C LEU A 243 -6.07 2.31 -20.12
N GLU A 244 -5.88 2.54 -21.43
CA GLU A 244 -6.80 2.03 -22.46
C GLU A 244 -6.57 0.54 -22.78
N THR A 245 -5.31 0.07 -22.69
CA THR A 245 -4.89 -1.19 -23.31
C THR A 245 -4.48 -2.28 -22.33
N ALA A 246 -4.05 -1.94 -21.12
CA ALA A 246 -3.55 -2.90 -20.15
C ALA A 246 -4.64 -3.40 -19.20
N GLY A 247 -4.42 -4.60 -18.66
CA GLY A 247 -5.20 -5.11 -17.53
C GLY A 247 -4.65 -4.64 -16.18
N LEU A 248 -5.16 -5.27 -15.11
CA LEU A 248 -4.64 -5.05 -13.77
C LEU A 248 -3.18 -5.52 -13.66
N ALA A 249 -2.36 -4.77 -12.93
CA ALA A 249 -1.00 -5.18 -12.57
C ALA A 249 -1.04 -6.52 -11.80
N THR A 250 -0.08 -7.39 -12.09
CA THR A 250 0.03 -8.73 -11.50
C THR A 250 1.39 -8.97 -10.82
N PRO A 251 1.48 -9.89 -9.84
CA PRO A 251 0.40 -10.68 -9.26
C PRO A 251 -0.57 -9.81 -8.44
N ARG A 252 -1.80 -10.29 -8.20
CA ARG A 252 -2.74 -9.67 -7.26
C ARG A 252 -2.56 -10.28 -5.86
N ASP A 253 -3.01 -9.56 -4.83
CA ASP A 253 -3.01 -10.10 -3.47
C ASP A 253 -3.89 -11.34 -3.35
N LYS A 254 -3.61 -12.13 -2.31
CA LYS A 254 -4.42 -13.31 -1.97
C LYS A 254 -5.85 -12.89 -1.65
N VAL A 255 -6.79 -13.74 -2.03
CA VAL A 255 -8.20 -13.56 -1.69
C VAL A 255 -8.34 -13.56 -0.15
N PRO A 256 -9.01 -12.55 0.44
CA PRO A 256 -9.24 -12.52 1.88
C PRO A 256 -10.07 -13.72 2.36
N THR A 257 -9.83 -14.11 3.60
CA THR A 257 -10.70 -15.08 4.28
C THR A 257 -12.10 -14.48 4.47
N PRO A 258 -13.18 -15.16 4.03
CA PRO A 258 -14.55 -14.73 4.31
C PRO A 258 -14.80 -14.57 5.81
N ILE A 259 -15.57 -13.56 6.22
CA ILE A 259 -15.76 -13.22 7.65
C ILE A 259 -16.48 -14.32 8.43
N GLU A 260 -17.30 -15.12 7.75
CA GLU A 260 -18.03 -16.25 8.31
C GLU A 260 -17.17 -17.51 8.42
N ALA A 261 -15.98 -17.53 7.79
CA ALA A 261 -15.10 -18.69 7.81
C ALA A 261 -14.24 -18.70 9.08
N MET A 262 -14.06 -19.89 9.66
CA MET A 262 -13.15 -20.12 10.79
C MET A 262 -11.98 -21.04 10.38
N PRO A 263 -11.12 -20.62 9.43
CA PRO A 263 -9.99 -21.44 9.01
C PRO A 263 -8.85 -21.39 10.04
N ARG A 264 -7.91 -22.34 9.91
CA ARG A 264 -6.66 -22.35 10.70
C ARG A 264 -5.75 -21.15 10.42
N GLN A 265 -5.87 -20.54 9.25
CA GLN A 265 -5.14 -19.34 8.85
C GLN A 265 -6.10 -18.29 8.31
N VAL A 266 -6.08 -17.10 8.90
CA VAL A 266 -6.84 -15.93 8.43
C VAL A 266 -5.95 -15.10 7.52
N ILE A 267 -6.46 -14.77 6.33
CA ILE A 267 -5.85 -13.87 5.36
C ILE A 267 -6.62 -12.56 5.39
N TYR A 268 -5.99 -11.49 5.84
CA TYR A 268 -6.52 -10.14 5.70
C TYR A 268 -6.33 -9.68 4.26
N GLY A 269 -7.41 -9.19 3.65
CA GLY A 269 -7.35 -8.63 2.30
C GLY A 269 -6.72 -7.25 2.30
N ARG A 270 -6.13 -6.89 1.16
CA ARG A 270 -5.81 -5.49 0.84
C ARG A 270 -6.92 -4.89 -0.02
N VAL A 271 -7.02 -3.57 0.01
CA VAL A 271 -8.12 -2.85 -0.65
C VAL A 271 -7.59 -2.21 -1.94
N ALA A 272 -8.19 -2.62 -3.06
CA ALA A 272 -8.22 -1.87 -4.31
C ALA A 272 -9.69 -1.59 -4.65
N GLY A 273 -10.14 -0.34 -4.51
CA GLY A 273 -11.53 0.01 -4.77
C GLY A 273 -11.91 1.41 -4.30
N VAL A 274 -13.20 1.72 -4.38
CA VAL A 274 -13.78 2.93 -3.80
C VAL A 274 -14.53 2.55 -2.53
N SER A 275 -14.16 3.17 -1.40
CA SER A 275 -14.87 3.02 -0.13
C SER A 275 -15.56 4.33 0.25
N ALA A 276 -16.52 4.26 1.18
CA ALA A 276 -17.06 5.45 1.84
C ALA A 276 -16.37 5.62 3.20
N GLY A 277 -15.96 6.86 3.50
CA GLY A 277 -15.47 7.25 4.80
C GLY A 277 -13.99 7.63 4.87
N SER A 278 -13.72 8.94 4.97
CA SER A 278 -12.40 9.54 5.12
C SER A 278 -12.04 9.82 6.59
N SER A 279 -13.01 10.23 7.39
CA SER A 279 -12.80 10.63 8.78
C SER A 279 -13.81 10.04 9.76
N TRP A 280 -13.33 9.71 10.96
CA TRP A 280 -14.15 9.32 12.10
C TRP A 280 -14.16 10.44 13.12
N THR A 281 -15.33 10.98 13.45
CA THR A 281 -15.47 12.03 14.46
C THR A 281 -16.18 11.50 15.69
N THR A 282 -15.59 11.71 16.86
CA THR A 282 -16.15 11.26 18.14
C THR A 282 -15.74 12.15 19.30
N ALA A 283 -16.51 12.10 20.38
CA ALA A 283 -16.18 12.70 21.66
C ALA A 283 -15.70 11.62 22.63
N VAL A 284 -14.43 11.69 23.04
CA VAL A 284 -13.89 10.80 24.07
C VAL A 284 -14.08 11.48 25.43
N THR A 285 -15.02 11.00 26.23
CA THR A 285 -15.17 11.44 27.62
C THR A 285 -14.31 10.57 28.51
N ARG A 286 -13.32 11.18 29.19
CA ARG A 286 -12.56 10.49 30.23
C ARG A 286 -13.39 10.49 31.51
N SER A 287 -13.98 9.36 31.86
CA SER A 287 -14.45 9.11 33.22
C SER A 287 -13.23 9.07 34.14
N LEU A 288 -13.09 10.06 35.03
CA LEU A 288 -12.14 10.02 36.15
C LEU A 288 -12.64 9.01 37.21
N ALA A 289 -12.72 7.73 36.85
CA ALA A 289 -12.85 6.69 37.85
C ALA A 289 -11.47 6.50 38.45
N THR A 290 -11.29 7.01 39.67
CA THR A 290 -10.17 6.72 40.56
C THR A 290 -9.85 5.23 40.50
N LEU A 291 -8.67 4.89 39.99
CA LEU A 291 -8.13 3.55 40.15
C LEU A 291 -7.83 3.41 41.64
N VAL A 292 -8.67 2.67 42.37
CA VAL A 292 -8.27 2.13 43.68
C VAL A 292 -7.19 1.09 43.37
N VAL A 293 -5.94 1.48 43.61
CA VAL A 293 -4.85 0.51 43.75
C VAL A 293 -5.09 -0.18 45.09
N CYS A 294 -5.66 -1.39 45.06
CA CYS A 294 -5.45 -2.32 46.17
C CYS A 294 -4.03 -2.88 46.02
N GLY A 295 -3.26 -2.77 47.10
CA GLY A 295 -1.81 -3.02 47.16
C GLY A 295 -1.38 -4.46 46.96
#